data_AF-A0A0C1K4A0-F1
#
_entry.id   AF-A0A0C1K4A0-F1
#
_cell.length_a   1.000
_cell.length_b   1.000
_cell.length_c   1.000
_cell.angle_alpha   90.00
_cell.angle_beta   90.00
_cell.angle_gamma   90.00
#
_symmetry.space_group_name_H-M   'P 1'
#
loop_
_entity.id
_entity.type
_entity.pdbx_description
1 polymer ?
#
loop_
_entity_poly.entity_id
_entity_poly.type
_entity_poly.pdbx_seq_one_letter_code
_entity_poly.pdbx_strand_id
1 'polypeptide(L)'
;MVVDLGHLQNPDGLKQILMGMKEDQASDKLVAKAAIIASEQKAELQEQQSEEKNPLAAALRRSDRQIKAHTSSVKKAKEAKLAQKKLMPPKELEERAQEFSRRNPQFPPAGLLALTEKLKDGMSKQEILEMIQKEYPNPIEASLALEFLISVTLEDFKETLQFAQVDLNNEIIDKREQEVAQKVEKEAKKATQEATEAALKIVQGGDLNKLLDYLMSTPIEATAIYKMLDEGYGKNLKKIESFLLKKCGIEINKLKKLDDKEDVAHMKNTMALLKKLQAIMGVDRYFEIRNANKTTKAARAG
;
A
#
# COMPACT_ATOMS: atom_id res chain seq x y z
N MET A 1 -34.44 -5.37 17.80
CA MET A 1 -34.35 -5.27 16.33
C MET A 1 -32.94 -5.68 15.96
N VAL A 2 -32.78 -6.82 15.30
CA VAL A 2 -31.47 -7.33 14.85
C VAL A 2 -31.14 -6.56 13.58
N VAL A 3 -30.07 -5.75 13.62
CA VAL A 3 -29.58 -5.04 12.43
C VAL A 3 -28.85 -6.07 11.58
N ASP A 4 -29.43 -6.39 10.43
CA ASP A 4 -28.83 -7.28 9.43
C ASP A 4 -27.57 -6.61 8.87
N LEU A 5 -26.40 -7.19 9.18
CA LEU A 5 -25.08 -6.71 8.78
C LEU A 5 -24.54 -7.45 7.54
N GLY A 6 -25.38 -8.21 6.83
CA GLY A 6 -24.97 -9.04 5.69
C GLY A 6 -24.38 -8.29 4.48
N HIS A 7 -24.49 -6.95 4.43
CA HIS A 7 -24.09 -6.14 3.27
C HIS A 7 -22.65 -5.61 3.37
N LEU A 8 -22.02 -5.74 4.55
CA LEU A 8 -20.64 -5.27 4.81
C LEU A 8 -19.55 -6.29 4.45
N GLN A 9 -19.92 -7.50 4.04
CA GLN A 9 -18.98 -8.56 3.63
C GLN A 9 -18.84 -8.72 2.11
N ASN A 10 -19.57 -7.92 1.31
CA ASN A 10 -19.52 -7.98 -0.15
C ASN A 10 -18.83 -6.73 -0.73
N PRO A 11 -17.76 -6.87 -1.55
CA PRO A 11 -17.01 -5.73 -2.08
C PRO A 11 -17.84 -4.81 -2.98
N ASP A 12 -18.91 -5.31 -3.58
CA ASP A 12 -19.82 -4.51 -4.42
C ASP A 12 -20.83 -3.68 -3.60
N GLY A 13 -21.22 -4.15 -2.40
CA GLY A 13 -22.09 -3.40 -1.50
C GLY A 13 -21.39 -2.17 -0.91
N LEU A 14 -20.10 -2.31 -0.57
CA LEU A 14 -19.26 -1.19 -0.13
C LEU A 14 -19.07 -0.13 -1.24
N LYS A 15 -18.93 -0.55 -2.50
CA LYS A 15 -18.84 0.39 -3.64
C LYS A 15 -20.11 1.21 -3.84
N GLN A 16 -21.28 0.59 -3.72
CA GLN A 16 -22.56 1.30 -3.85
C GLN A 16 -22.75 2.33 -2.73
N ILE A 17 -22.39 2.00 -1.49
CA ILE A 17 -22.46 2.93 -0.35
C ILE A 17 -21.50 4.11 -0.58
N LEU A 18 -20.27 3.85 -1.04
CA LEU A 18 -19.28 4.89 -1.31
C LEU A 18 -19.69 5.82 -2.46
N MET A 19 -20.43 5.29 -3.44
CA MET A 19 -20.96 6.04 -4.58
C MET A 19 -22.10 6.97 -4.14
N GLY A 20 -23.03 6.47 -3.31
CA GLY A 20 -24.10 7.28 -2.72
C GLY A 20 -23.55 8.43 -1.85
N MET A 21 -22.54 8.17 -1.02
CA MET A 21 -21.91 9.22 -0.19
C MET A 21 -21.21 10.30 -1.03
N LYS A 22 -20.68 9.97 -2.21
CA LYS A 22 -20.08 10.95 -3.14
C LYS A 22 -21.13 11.79 -3.84
N GLU A 23 -22.28 11.21 -4.18
CA GLU A 23 -23.41 11.94 -4.78
C GLU A 23 -24.05 12.90 -3.77
N ASP A 24 -24.23 12.47 -2.52
CA ASP A 24 -24.77 13.32 -1.45
C ASP A 24 -23.84 14.53 -1.19
N GLN A 25 -22.53 14.31 -1.10
CA GLN A 25 -21.54 15.39 -0.95
C GLN A 25 -21.49 16.36 -2.14
N ALA A 26 -21.73 15.86 -3.36
CA ALA A 26 -21.82 16.70 -4.54
C ALA A 26 -23.10 17.54 -4.52
N SER A 27 -24.22 16.96 -4.09
CA SER A 27 -25.50 17.65 -3.94
C SER A 27 -25.43 18.76 -2.88
N ASP A 28 -24.82 18.49 -1.72
CA ASP A 28 -24.66 19.46 -0.63
C ASP A 28 -23.79 20.65 -1.06
N LYS A 29 -22.72 20.40 -1.83
CA LYS A 29 -21.88 21.46 -2.39
C LYS A 29 -22.62 22.33 -3.40
N LEU A 30 -23.54 21.75 -4.17
CA LEU A 30 -24.37 22.51 -5.12
C LEU A 30 -25.42 23.35 -4.39
N VAL A 31 -26.06 22.80 -3.35
CA VAL A 31 -27.01 23.55 -2.51
C VAL A 31 -26.31 24.69 -1.78
N ALA A 32 -25.11 24.47 -1.22
CA ALA A 32 -24.32 25.51 -0.58
C ALA A 32 -23.94 26.64 -1.56
N LYS A 33 -23.53 26.30 -2.80
CA LYS A 33 -23.26 27.30 -3.85
C LYS A 33 -24.50 28.08 -4.24
N ALA A 34 -25.66 27.41 -4.39
CA ALA A 34 -26.92 28.06 -4.71
C ALA A 34 -27.38 29.01 -3.58
N ALA A 35 -27.17 28.64 -2.32
CA ALA A 35 -27.50 29.48 -1.17
C ALA A 35 -26.62 30.74 -1.10
N ILE A 36 -25.32 30.63 -1.42
CA ILE A 36 -24.40 31.78 -1.48
C ILE A 36 -24.85 32.74 -2.59
N ILE A 37 -25.10 32.24 -3.80
CA ILE A 37 -25.55 33.06 -4.93
C ILE A 37 -26.89 33.75 -4.62
N ALA A 38 -27.85 33.04 -3.99
CA ALA A 38 -29.12 33.63 -3.59
C ALA A 38 -28.95 34.70 -2.50
N SER A 39 -27.97 34.54 -1.60
CA SER A 39 -27.66 35.54 -0.58
C SER A 39 -27.00 36.80 -1.17
N GLU A 40 -26.13 36.64 -2.16
CA GLU A 40 -25.49 37.73 -2.89
C GLU A 40 -26.52 38.53 -3.70
N GLN A 41 -27.42 37.84 -4.42
CA GLN A 41 -28.50 38.51 -5.17
C GLN A 41 -29.47 39.26 -4.25
N LYS A 42 -29.78 38.70 -3.07
CA LYS A 42 -30.64 39.37 -2.08
C LYS A 42 -29.97 40.61 -1.49
N ALA A 43 -28.65 40.58 -1.30
CA ALA A 43 -27.88 41.74 -0.84
C ALA A 43 -27.83 42.84 -1.92
N GLU A 44 -27.61 42.49 -3.19
CA GLU A 44 -27.62 43.46 -4.31
C GLU A 44 -28.99 44.13 -4.50
N LEU A 45 -30.09 43.38 -4.36
CA LEU A 45 -31.45 43.93 -4.44
C LEU A 45 -31.78 44.89 -3.27
N GLN A 46 -31.29 44.60 -2.05
CA GLN A 46 -31.42 45.51 -0.92
C GLN A 46 -30.57 46.78 -1.09
N GLU A 47 -29.39 46.67 -1.71
CA GLU A 47 -28.55 47.83 -2.01
C GLU A 47 -29.21 48.75 -3.03
N GLN A 48 -29.78 48.21 -4.13
CA GLN A 48 -30.48 49.00 -5.14
C GLN A 48 -31.69 49.77 -4.58
N GLN A 49 -32.47 49.15 -3.67
CA GLN A 49 -33.61 49.82 -3.02
C GLN A 49 -33.21 50.93 -2.04
N SER A 50 -31.98 50.89 -1.52
CA SER A 50 -31.44 51.92 -0.62
C SER A 50 -30.89 53.14 -1.35
N GLU A 51 -30.46 52.98 -2.60
CA GLU A 51 -29.90 54.06 -3.43
C GLU A 51 -30.98 55.02 -3.96
N GLU A 52 -32.19 54.54 -4.24
CA GLU A 52 -33.30 55.39 -4.72
C GLU A 52 -33.87 56.33 -3.64
N LYS A 53 -33.67 56.02 -2.35
CA LYS A 53 -34.33 56.74 -1.23
C LYS A 53 -33.46 57.79 -0.54
N ASN A 54 -32.14 57.86 -0.79
CA ASN A 54 -31.29 58.84 -0.10
C ASN A 54 -30.06 59.29 -0.92
N PRO A 55 -30.13 60.46 -1.60
CA PRO A 55 -29.04 60.95 -2.45
C PRO A 55 -27.75 61.34 -1.68
N LEU A 56 -27.80 61.56 -0.36
CA LEU A 56 -26.61 61.84 0.44
C LEU A 56 -25.77 60.57 0.70
N ALA A 57 -26.41 59.41 0.84
CA ALA A 57 -25.73 58.13 1.07
C ALA A 57 -24.95 57.66 -0.18
N ALA A 58 -25.43 58.01 -1.37
CA ALA A 58 -24.76 57.73 -2.64
C ALA A 58 -23.44 58.51 -2.81
N ALA A 59 -23.37 59.75 -2.31
CA ALA A 59 -22.18 60.59 -2.41
C ALA A 59 -21.04 60.10 -1.48
N LEU A 60 -21.36 59.77 -0.22
CA LEU A 60 -20.41 59.23 0.78
C LEU A 60 -19.81 57.88 0.36
N ARG A 61 -20.59 57.02 -0.32
CA ARG A 61 -20.08 55.72 -0.80
C ARG A 61 -19.18 55.83 -2.03
N ARG A 62 -19.30 56.88 -2.85
CA ARG A 62 -18.39 57.10 -4.00
C ARG A 62 -16.98 57.45 -3.54
N SER A 63 -16.84 58.26 -2.48
CA SER A 63 -15.54 58.51 -1.85
C SER A 63 -14.96 57.25 -1.21
N ASP A 64 -15.77 56.44 -0.53
CA ASP A 64 -15.30 55.17 0.06
C ASP A 64 -14.86 54.15 -0.98
N ARG A 65 -15.54 54.06 -2.13
CA ARG A 65 -15.13 53.18 -3.25
C ARG A 65 -13.80 53.61 -3.86
N GLN A 66 -13.54 54.92 -3.99
CA GLN A 66 -12.25 55.42 -4.48
C GLN A 66 -11.10 55.12 -3.49
N ILE A 67 -11.34 55.27 -2.18
CA ILE A 67 -10.35 54.97 -1.14
C ILE A 67 -10.08 53.45 -1.07
N LYS A 68 -11.12 52.61 -1.19
CA LYS A 68 -10.98 51.14 -1.27
C LYS A 68 -10.28 50.68 -2.55
N ALA A 69 -10.53 51.33 -3.69
CA ALA A 69 -9.84 51.03 -4.94
C ALA A 69 -8.33 51.33 -4.83
N HIS A 70 -7.96 52.48 -4.25
CA HIS A 70 -6.55 52.86 -4.07
C HIS A 70 -5.81 51.95 -3.08
N THR A 71 -6.45 51.57 -1.98
CA THR A 71 -5.86 50.64 -0.99
C THR A 71 -5.77 49.20 -1.51
N SER A 72 -6.70 48.75 -2.35
CA SER A 72 -6.61 47.45 -3.03
C SER A 72 -5.48 47.39 -4.06
N SER A 73 -5.26 48.49 -4.79
CA SER A 73 -4.17 48.61 -5.76
C SER A 73 -2.80 48.63 -5.08
N VAL A 74 -2.67 49.35 -3.96
CA VAL A 74 -1.44 49.39 -3.16
C VAL A 74 -1.17 48.05 -2.46
N LYS A 75 -2.20 47.34 -1.98
CA LYS A 75 -2.04 45.97 -1.44
C LYS A 75 -1.63 44.97 -2.52
N LYS A 76 -2.25 45.00 -3.70
CA LYS A 76 -1.86 44.17 -4.85
C LYS A 76 -0.43 44.46 -5.31
N ALA A 77 -0.01 45.72 -5.31
CA ALA A 77 1.38 46.10 -5.64
C ALA A 77 2.38 45.69 -4.54
N LYS A 78 1.96 45.63 -3.27
CA LYS A 78 2.77 45.07 -2.17
C LYS A 78 2.87 43.55 -2.22
N GLU A 79 1.78 42.84 -2.52
CA GLU A 79 1.76 41.38 -2.71
C GLU A 79 2.58 40.96 -3.95
N ALA A 80 2.47 41.71 -5.06
CA ALA A 80 3.29 41.47 -6.25
C ALA A 80 4.80 41.75 -6.04
N LYS A 81 5.16 42.60 -5.07
CA LYS A 81 6.56 42.83 -4.67
C LYS A 81 7.05 41.88 -3.56
N LEU A 82 6.14 41.28 -2.78
CA LEU A 82 6.46 40.23 -1.80
C LEU A 82 6.52 38.82 -2.42
N ALA A 83 6.01 38.63 -3.64
CA ALA A 83 6.29 37.46 -4.48
C ALA A 83 7.73 37.48 -5.05
N GLN A 84 8.71 37.90 -4.26
CA GLN A 84 10.10 37.56 -4.52
C GLN A 84 10.19 36.05 -4.35
N LYS A 85 10.25 35.34 -5.48
CA LYS A 85 10.46 33.89 -5.57
C LYS A 85 11.42 33.46 -4.47
N LYS A 86 11.03 32.48 -3.64
CA LYS A 86 11.90 31.89 -2.59
C LYS A 86 13.07 31.08 -3.17
N LEU A 87 13.55 31.44 -4.35
CA LEU A 87 14.60 30.79 -5.13
C LEU A 87 15.84 31.67 -5.12
N MET A 88 17.00 31.04 -5.30
CA MET A 88 18.26 31.75 -5.53
C MET A 88 18.16 32.71 -6.73
N PRO A 89 19.02 33.75 -6.78
CA PRO A 89 19.15 34.61 -7.94
C PRO A 89 19.32 33.81 -9.25
N PRO A 90 18.74 34.26 -10.39
CA PRO A 90 18.72 33.49 -11.64
C PRO A 90 20.10 33.04 -12.13
N LYS A 91 21.14 33.85 -11.90
CA LYS A 91 22.53 33.51 -12.28
C LYS A 91 23.09 32.34 -11.46
N GLU A 92 22.85 32.34 -10.16
CA GLU A 92 23.29 31.25 -9.26
C GLU A 92 22.51 29.96 -9.52
N LEU A 93 21.24 30.09 -9.92
CA LEU A 93 20.38 28.99 -10.33
C LEU A 93 20.92 28.29 -11.59
N GLU A 94 21.30 29.06 -12.61
CA GLU A 94 21.89 28.55 -13.85
C GLU A 94 23.22 27.85 -13.60
N GLU A 95 24.10 28.43 -12.77
CA GLU A 95 25.37 27.81 -12.39
C GLU A 95 25.17 26.49 -11.63
N ARG A 96 24.25 26.46 -10.66
CA ARG A 96 23.88 25.23 -9.93
C ARG A 96 23.27 24.17 -10.84
N ALA A 97 22.41 24.56 -11.78
CA ALA A 97 21.81 23.63 -12.74
C ALA A 97 22.88 23.00 -13.66
N GLN A 98 23.85 23.80 -14.10
CA GLN A 98 24.98 23.31 -14.90
C GLN A 98 25.88 22.38 -14.09
N GLU A 99 26.20 22.73 -12.84
CA GLU A 99 27.01 21.88 -11.98
C GLU A 99 26.31 20.55 -11.66
N PHE A 100 25.01 20.59 -11.38
CA PHE A 100 24.21 19.40 -11.12
C PHE A 100 24.13 18.49 -12.35
N SER A 101 23.94 19.08 -13.53
CA SER A 101 23.93 18.35 -14.81
C SER A 101 25.28 17.70 -15.14
N ARG A 102 26.40 18.34 -14.79
CA ARG A 102 27.74 17.73 -14.94
C ARG A 102 27.92 16.49 -14.08
N ARG A 103 27.35 16.48 -12.87
CA ARG A 103 27.39 15.33 -11.95
C ARG A 103 26.37 14.26 -12.32
N ASN A 104 25.26 14.66 -12.93
CA ASN A 104 24.15 13.79 -13.32
C ASN A 104 23.73 14.06 -14.78
N PRO A 105 24.34 13.36 -15.76
CA PRO A 105 24.10 13.59 -17.19
C PRO A 105 22.63 13.40 -17.63
N GLN A 106 21.86 12.65 -16.85
CA GLN A 106 20.44 12.39 -17.06
C GLN A 106 19.55 13.63 -16.82
N PHE A 107 20.07 14.70 -16.21
CA PHE A 107 19.35 15.95 -16.01
C PHE A 107 19.92 17.06 -16.90
N PRO A 108 19.23 17.45 -17.98
CA PRO A 108 19.63 18.61 -18.77
C PRO A 108 19.40 19.90 -17.96
N PRO A 109 20.30 20.90 -18.03
CA PRO A 109 20.16 22.15 -17.26
C PRO A 109 18.84 22.87 -17.56
N ALA A 110 18.40 22.85 -18.82
CA ALA A 110 17.13 23.43 -19.25
C ALA A 110 15.91 22.75 -18.58
N GLY A 111 15.96 21.43 -18.36
CA GLY A 111 14.90 20.69 -17.68
C GLY A 111 14.84 21.00 -16.18
N LEU A 112 16.00 21.17 -15.54
CA LEU A 112 16.08 21.59 -14.13
C LEU A 112 15.57 23.02 -13.93
N LEU A 113 15.91 23.94 -14.84
CA LEU A 113 15.39 25.31 -14.81
C LEU A 113 13.87 25.33 -15.04
N ALA A 114 13.35 24.58 -16.01
CA ALA A 114 11.91 24.45 -16.21
C ALA A 114 11.17 23.90 -14.98
N LEU A 115 11.80 22.98 -14.23
CA LEU A 115 11.26 22.47 -12.97
C LEU A 115 11.16 23.57 -11.90
N THR A 116 12.18 24.42 -11.80
CA THR A 116 12.17 25.55 -10.87
C THR A 116 11.16 26.64 -11.24
N GLU A 117 10.86 26.80 -12.53
CA GLU A 117 9.83 27.74 -13.00
C GLU A 117 8.40 27.24 -12.73
N LYS A 118 8.20 25.91 -12.76
CA LYS A 118 6.93 25.27 -12.43
C LYS A 118 6.64 25.32 -10.93
N LEU A 119 7.66 25.49 -10.09
CA LEU A 119 7.55 25.61 -8.64
C LEU A 119 6.91 26.95 -8.27
N LYS A 120 5.68 26.90 -7.70
CA LYS A 120 4.97 28.10 -7.23
C LYS A 120 5.03 28.20 -5.71
N ASP A 121 5.08 29.43 -5.20
CA ASP A 121 4.98 29.71 -3.77
C ASP A 121 3.64 29.21 -3.23
N GLY A 122 3.68 28.45 -2.13
CA GLY A 122 2.49 27.89 -1.48
C GLY A 122 1.98 26.56 -2.06
N MET A 123 2.69 25.92 -2.99
CA MET A 123 2.38 24.55 -3.38
C MET A 123 2.46 23.60 -2.20
N SER A 124 1.47 22.73 -2.10
CA SER A 124 1.46 21.64 -1.13
C SER A 124 2.48 20.56 -1.50
N LYS A 125 2.90 19.80 -0.50
CA LYS A 125 3.78 18.63 -0.66
C LYS A 125 3.31 17.67 -1.78
N GLN A 126 2.01 17.41 -1.84
CA GLN A 126 1.40 16.49 -2.81
C GLN A 126 1.50 17.03 -4.24
N GLU A 127 1.27 18.32 -4.43
CA GLU A 127 1.39 18.96 -5.75
C GLU A 127 2.83 18.97 -6.26
N ILE A 128 3.81 19.15 -5.36
CA ILE A 128 5.24 19.06 -5.71
C ILE A 128 5.60 17.63 -6.12
N LEU A 129 5.16 16.64 -5.36
CA LEU A 129 5.40 15.23 -5.68
C LEU A 129 4.78 14.84 -7.03
N GLU A 130 3.52 15.23 -7.27
CA GLU A 130 2.87 14.98 -8.56
C GLU A 130 3.59 15.65 -9.73
N MET A 131 4.06 16.89 -9.55
CA MET A 131 4.80 17.60 -10.59
C MET A 131 6.08 16.84 -10.95
N ILE A 132 6.83 16.40 -9.94
CA ILE A 132 8.13 15.76 -10.14
C ILE A 132 7.95 14.35 -10.70
N GLN A 133 6.95 13.60 -10.25
CA GLN A 133 6.63 12.28 -10.81
C GLN A 133 6.12 12.35 -12.25
N LYS A 134 5.46 13.45 -12.64
CA LYS A 134 5.04 13.68 -14.04
C LYS A 134 6.22 13.97 -14.95
N GLU A 135 7.21 14.74 -14.48
CA GLU A 135 8.40 15.09 -15.26
C GLU A 135 9.45 13.97 -15.26
N TYR A 136 9.61 13.27 -14.13
CA TYR A 136 10.56 12.19 -13.90
C TYR A 136 9.81 10.94 -13.40
N PRO A 137 9.40 10.04 -14.31
CA PRO A 137 8.67 8.82 -13.94
C PRO A 137 9.50 7.85 -13.10
N ASN A 138 10.83 7.93 -13.18
CA ASN A 138 11.74 7.11 -12.39
C ASN A 138 11.83 7.69 -10.97
N PRO A 139 11.48 6.91 -9.92
CA PRO A 139 11.52 7.38 -8.54
C PRO A 139 12.90 7.88 -8.09
N ILE A 140 13.99 7.27 -8.59
CA ILE A 140 15.36 7.66 -8.25
C ILE A 140 15.68 9.03 -8.85
N GLU A 141 15.26 9.26 -10.10
CA GLU A 141 15.46 10.54 -10.77
C GLU A 141 14.60 11.63 -10.14
N ALA A 142 13.35 11.31 -9.78
CA ALA A 142 12.47 12.20 -9.02
C ALA A 142 13.09 12.62 -7.67
N SER A 143 13.76 11.70 -6.96
CA SER A 143 14.45 12.01 -5.70
C SER A 143 15.67 12.93 -5.90
N LEU A 144 16.46 12.69 -6.94
CA LEU A 144 17.58 13.56 -7.33
C LEU A 144 17.12 14.95 -7.78
N ALA A 145 16.00 15.03 -8.50
CA ALA A 145 15.39 16.30 -8.89
C ALA A 145 14.89 17.09 -7.67
N LEU A 146 14.32 16.41 -6.66
CA LEU A 146 13.98 17.02 -5.36
C LEU A 146 15.21 17.53 -4.62
N GLU A 147 16.32 16.77 -4.62
CA GLU A 147 17.58 17.20 -4.01
C GLU A 147 18.12 18.48 -4.66
N PHE A 148 18.04 18.57 -6.00
CA PHE A 148 18.36 19.79 -6.72
C PHE A 148 17.46 20.95 -6.29
N LEU A 149 16.14 20.77 -6.24
CA LEU A 149 15.18 21.80 -5.80
C LEU A 149 15.47 22.28 -4.38
N ILE A 150 15.73 21.36 -3.44
CA ILE A 150 16.12 21.67 -2.05
C ILE A 150 17.39 22.51 -2.02
N SER A 151 18.33 22.23 -2.93
CA SER A 151 19.59 22.95 -3.00
C SER A 151 19.44 24.40 -3.47
N VAL A 152 18.39 24.72 -4.25
CA VAL A 152 18.18 26.04 -4.87
C VAL A 152 17.06 26.87 -4.23
N THR A 153 16.33 26.30 -3.26
CA THR A 153 15.26 26.98 -2.51
C THR A 153 15.73 27.55 -1.16
N LEU A 154 15.15 28.68 -0.76
CA LEU A 154 15.35 29.35 0.53
C LEU A 154 14.62 28.62 1.68
N GLU A 155 15.06 28.87 2.92
CA GLU A 155 14.81 28.05 4.13
C GLU A 155 13.33 27.66 4.35
N ASP A 156 12.38 28.57 4.24
CA ASP A 156 10.96 28.27 4.50
C ASP A 156 10.35 27.21 3.56
N PHE A 157 10.80 27.13 2.31
CA PHE A 157 10.27 26.19 1.32
C PHE A 157 11.05 24.87 1.30
N LYS A 158 12.26 24.91 1.86
CA LYS A 158 13.17 23.78 1.96
C LYS A 158 12.62 22.66 2.85
N GLU A 159 11.98 23.00 3.96
CA GLU A 159 11.37 22.00 4.85
C GLU A 159 10.27 21.19 4.14
N THR A 160 9.40 21.86 3.39
CA THR A 160 8.31 21.20 2.66
C THR A 160 8.86 20.25 1.58
N LEU A 161 9.94 20.64 0.91
CA LEU A 161 10.64 19.80 -0.06
C LEU A 161 11.38 18.63 0.60
N GLN A 162 11.99 18.82 1.76
CA GLN A 162 12.61 17.74 2.53
C GLN A 162 11.56 16.71 2.97
N PHE A 163 10.39 17.15 3.43
CA PHE A 163 9.28 16.22 3.73
C PHE A 163 8.82 15.46 2.49
N ALA A 164 8.75 16.11 1.33
CA ALA A 164 8.44 15.44 0.06
C ALA A 164 9.49 14.38 -0.30
N GLN A 165 10.79 14.69 -0.10
CA GLN A 165 11.89 13.77 -0.36
C GLN A 165 11.84 12.54 0.56
N VAL A 166 11.53 12.72 1.84
CA VAL A 166 11.39 11.61 2.79
C VAL A 166 10.27 10.65 2.36
N ASP A 167 9.10 11.17 1.98
CA ASP A 167 7.98 10.32 1.52
C ASP A 167 8.32 9.56 0.23
N LEU A 168 8.95 10.24 -0.73
CA LEU A 168 9.36 9.60 -1.98
C LEU A 168 10.40 8.49 -1.72
N ASN A 169 11.35 8.73 -0.83
CA ASN A 169 12.34 7.73 -0.45
C ASN A 169 11.70 6.53 0.28
N ASN A 170 10.70 6.77 1.14
CA ASN A 170 9.93 5.69 1.76
C ASN A 170 9.18 4.87 0.69
N GLU A 171 8.55 5.50 -0.29
CA GLU A 171 7.86 4.79 -1.39
C GLU A 171 8.85 3.93 -2.22
N ILE A 172 10.08 4.41 -2.43
CA ILE A 172 11.13 3.66 -3.11
C ILE A 172 11.55 2.42 -2.31
N ILE A 173 11.72 2.58 -0.99
CA ILE A 173 12.08 1.50 -0.08
C ILE A 173 10.95 0.46 -0.07
N ASP A 174 9.71 0.89 0.12
CA ASP A 174 8.53 0.01 0.14
C ASP A 174 8.41 -0.81 -1.15
N LYS A 175 8.59 -0.18 -2.32
CA LYS A 175 8.57 -0.89 -3.62
C LYS A 175 9.69 -1.91 -3.73
N ARG A 176 10.92 -1.55 -3.31
CA ARG A 176 12.06 -2.48 -3.33
C ARG A 176 11.85 -3.65 -2.37
N GLU A 177 11.35 -3.40 -1.17
CA GLU A 177 11.03 -4.43 -0.20
C GLU A 177 9.95 -5.38 -0.72
N GLN A 178 8.91 -4.86 -1.36
CA GLN A 178 7.89 -5.68 -2.00
C GLN A 178 8.46 -6.53 -3.15
N GLU A 179 9.33 -5.97 -4.00
CA GLU A 179 9.97 -6.74 -5.08
C GLU A 179 10.89 -7.84 -4.54
N VAL A 180 11.68 -7.55 -3.51
CA VAL A 180 12.55 -8.53 -2.85
C VAL A 180 11.71 -9.60 -2.18
N ALA A 181 10.66 -9.22 -1.44
CA ALA A 181 9.73 -10.16 -0.82
C ALA A 181 9.07 -11.08 -1.86
N GLN A 182 8.62 -10.55 -3.00
CA GLN A 182 8.04 -11.35 -4.07
C GLN A 182 9.05 -12.31 -4.71
N LYS A 183 10.32 -11.90 -4.86
CA LYS A 183 11.39 -12.78 -5.37
C LYS A 183 11.69 -13.91 -4.40
N VAL A 184 11.86 -13.59 -3.11
CA VAL A 184 12.08 -14.56 -2.04
C VAL A 184 10.89 -15.52 -1.94
N GLU A 185 9.65 -15.01 -2.04
CA GLU A 185 8.45 -15.85 -2.03
C GLU A 185 8.41 -16.81 -3.23
N LYS A 186 8.78 -16.35 -4.43
CA LYS A 186 8.85 -17.20 -5.63
C LYS A 186 9.93 -18.27 -5.49
N GLU A 187 11.11 -17.92 -4.98
CA GLU A 187 12.19 -18.87 -4.73
C GLU A 187 11.80 -19.89 -3.65
N ALA A 188 11.19 -19.44 -2.55
CA ALA A 188 10.68 -20.30 -1.50
C ALA A 188 9.60 -21.27 -2.01
N LYS A 189 8.70 -20.81 -2.89
CA LYS A 189 7.70 -21.68 -3.53
C LYS A 189 8.34 -22.72 -4.44
N LYS A 190 9.35 -22.35 -5.24
CA LYS A 190 10.10 -23.29 -6.09
C LYS A 190 10.85 -24.33 -5.25
N ALA A 191 11.57 -23.90 -4.22
CA ALA A 191 12.27 -24.79 -3.31
C ALA A 191 11.29 -25.77 -2.61
N THR A 192 10.11 -25.29 -2.20
CA THR A 192 9.06 -26.14 -1.65
C THR A 192 8.54 -27.16 -2.66
N GLN A 193 8.37 -26.77 -3.93
CA GLN A 193 7.92 -27.68 -5.00
C GLN A 193 8.96 -28.77 -5.29
N GLU A 194 10.23 -28.40 -5.47
CA GLU A 194 11.33 -29.36 -5.68
C GLU A 194 11.46 -30.32 -4.49
N ALA A 195 11.32 -29.81 -3.26
CA ALA A 195 11.32 -30.62 -2.06
C ALA A 195 10.14 -31.62 -2.00
N THR A 196 8.97 -31.18 -2.45
CA THR A 196 7.76 -32.01 -2.53
C THR A 196 7.96 -33.15 -3.55
N GLU A 197 8.54 -32.85 -4.71
CA GLU A 197 8.84 -33.87 -5.74
C GLU A 197 9.86 -34.90 -5.27
N ALA A 198 10.91 -34.47 -4.55
CA ALA A 198 11.90 -35.37 -3.99
C ALA A 198 11.30 -36.27 -2.89
N ALA A 199 10.47 -35.72 -2.00
CA ALA A 199 9.74 -36.51 -1.02
C ALA A 199 8.79 -37.53 -1.67
N LEU A 200 8.08 -37.17 -2.74
CA LEU A 200 7.24 -38.10 -3.50
C LEU A 200 8.01 -39.31 -4.04
N LYS A 201 9.23 -39.11 -4.56
CA LYS A 201 10.09 -40.22 -5.02
C LYS A 201 10.48 -41.16 -3.88
N ILE A 202 10.77 -40.62 -2.69
CA ILE A 202 11.09 -41.40 -1.50
C ILE A 202 9.87 -42.21 -1.04
N VAL A 203 8.69 -41.58 -1.05
CA VAL A 203 7.41 -42.22 -0.73
C VAL A 203 7.11 -43.38 -1.69
N GLN A 204 7.30 -43.19 -3.00
CA GLN A 204 7.14 -44.25 -4.01
C GLN A 204 8.16 -45.39 -3.84
N GLY A 205 9.35 -45.10 -3.31
CA GLY A 205 10.37 -46.10 -2.98
C GLY A 205 10.10 -46.92 -1.71
N GLY A 206 9.11 -46.54 -0.89
CA GLY A 206 8.66 -47.30 0.29
C GLY A 206 9.60 -47.27 1.51
N ASP A 207 10.66 -46.45 1.51
CA ASP A 207 11.62 -46.36 2.62
C ASP A 207 11.22 -45.28 3.63
N LEU A 208 10.51 -45.70 4.69
CA LEU A 208 9.97 -44.83 5.73
C LEU A 208 11.05 -44.17 6.60
N ASN A 209 12.26 -44.74 6.68
CA ASN A 209 13.35 -44.12 7.45
C ASN A 209 13.97 -42.97 6.63
N LYS A 210 14.19 -43.16 5.33
CA LYS A 210 14.64 -42.08 4.43
C LYS A 210 13.64 -40.93 4.37
N LEU A 211 12.34 -41.25 4.41
CA LEU A 211 11.30 -40.23 4.50
C LEU A 211 11.42 -39.41 5.79
N LEU A 212 11.71 -40.06 6.92
CA LEU A 212 11.91 -39.38 8.20
C LEU A 212 13.15 -38.47 8.17
N ASP A 213 14.26 -38.97 7.65
CA ASP A 213 15.51 -38.18 7.51
C ASP A 213 15.32 -36.98 6.57
N TYR A 214 14.53 -37.16 5.52
CA TYR A 214 14.17 -36.10 4.59
C TYR A 214 13.28 -35.03 5.24
N LEU A 215 12.31 -35.44 6.05
CA LEU A 215 11.42 -34.54 6.81
C LEU A 215 12.13 -33.80 7.96
N MET A 216 13.30 -34.26 8.39
CA MET A 216 14.15 -33.54 9.35
C MET A 216 15.00 -32.46 8.69
N SER A 217 15.55 -32.78 7.51
CA SER A 217 16.50 -31.93 6.80
C SER A 217 15.83 -30.85 5.96
N THR A 218 14.57 -31.04 5.56
CA THR A 218 13.89 -30.16 4.61
C THR A 218 12.64 -29.52 5.23
N PRO A 219 12.49 -28.18 5.18
CA PRO A 219 11.30 -27.50 5.65
C PRO A 219 10.16 -27.70 4.64
N ILE A 220 9.24 -28.62 4.94
CA ILE A 220 8.06 -28.91 4.10
C ILE A 220 6.79 -28.57 4.86
N GLU A 221 5.82 -27.97 4.16
CA GLU A 221 4.50 -27.66 4.73
C GLU A 221 3.67 -28.93 4.98
N ALA A 222 2.87 -28.91 6.06
CA ALA A 222 2.02 -30.05 6.45
C ALA A 222 0.97 -30.41 5.38
N THR A 223 0.49 -29.43 4.62
CA THR A 223 -0.45 -29.59 3.49
C THR A 223 0.19 -30.33 2.31
N ALA A 224 1.44 -30.00 1.99
CA ALA A 224 2.22 -30.71 0.98
C ALA A 224 2.50 -32.14 1.42
N ILE A 225 2.94 -32.35 2.67
CA ILE A 225 3.16 -33.69 3.25
C ILE A 225 1.90 -34.55 3.18
N TYR A 226 0.73 -33.98 3.52
CA TYR A 226 -0.54 -34.70 3.42
C TYR A 226 -0.82 -35.20 2.01
N LYS A 227 -0.74 -34.32 0.99
CA LYS A 227 -0.97 -34.71 -0.41
C LYS A 227 0.00 -35.79 -0.86
N MET A 228 1.29 -35.65 -0.55
CA MET A 228 2.30 -36.64 -0.92
C MET A 228 2.04 -38.02 -0.31
N LEU A 229 1.71 -38.06 0.98
CA LEU A 229 1.46 -39.33 1.67
C LEU A 229 0.11 -39.94 1.30
N ASP A 230 -0.89 -39.13 0.99
CA ASP A 230 -2.18 -39.60 0.49
C ASP A 230 -2.04 -40.21 -0.90
N GLU A 231 -1.31 -39.55 -1.82
CA GLU A 231 -1.01 -40.09 -3.15
C GLU A 231 -0.18 -41.39 -3.10
N GLY A 232 0.80 -41.47 -2.19
CA GLY A 232 1.68 -42.62 -2.09
C GLY A 232 1.12 -43.82 -1.33
N TYR A 233 0.28 -43.58 -0.31
CA TYR A 233 -0.14 -44.62 0.61
C TYR A 233 -1.65 -44.73 0.83
N GLY A 234 -2.43 -43.72 0.40
CA GLY A 234 -3.89 -43.65 0.48
C GLY A 234 -4.45 -44.17 1.81
N LYS A 235 -5.17 -45.28 1.76
CA LYS A 235 -5.84 -45.90 2.94
C LYS A 235 -4.91 -46.28 4.09
N ASN A 236 -3.60 -46.44 3.84
CA ASN A 236 -2.62 -46.78 4.87
C ASN A 236 -1.98 -45.56 5.55
N LEU A 237 -2.35 -44.34 5.15
CA LEU A 237 -1.80 -43.09 5.65
C LEU A 237 -1.78 -43.01 7.19
N LYS A 238 -2.88 -43.40 7.86
CA LYS A 238 -2.99 -43.40 9.33
C LYS A 238 -1.98 -44.33 10.02
N LYS A 239 -1.72 -45.50 9.42
CA LYS A 239 -0.75 -46.45 9.97
C LYS A 239 0.67 -45.92 9.85
N ILE A 240 0.96 -45.25 8.73
CA ILE A 240 2.26 -44.69 8.42
C ILE A 240 2.54 -43.45 9.27
N GLU A 241 1.57 -42.56 9.41
CA GLU A 241 1.64 -41.40 10.29
C GLU A 241 1.87 -41.82 11.76
N SER A 242 1.13 -42.82 12.25
CA SER A 242 1.37 -43.41 13.57
C SER A 242 2.74 -44.07 13.72
N PHE A 243 3.27 -44.66 12.64
CA PHE A 243 4.62 -45.24 12.61
C PHE A 243 5.70 -44.16 12.68
N LEU A 244 5.57 -43.10 11.88
CA LEU A 244 6.49 -41.96 11.85
C LEU A 244 6.52 -41.23 13.19
N LEU A 245 5.37 -40.98 13.82
CA LEU A 245 5.31 -40.37 15.16
C LEU A 245 6.00 -41.22 16.23
N LYS A 246 5.81 -42.54 16.21
CA LYS A 246 6.48 -43.46 17.13
C LYS A 246 7.99 -43.43 16.92
N LYS A 247 8.45 -43.43 15.67
CA LYS A 247 9.87 -43.33 15.32
C LYS A 247 10.48 -42.01 15.77
N CYS A 248 9.83 -40.86 15.50
CA CYS A 248 10.26 -39.55 16.01
C CYS A 248 10.42 -39.58 17.54
N GLY A 249 9.44 -40.14 18.27
CA GLY A 249 9.49 -40.21 19.73
C GLY A 249 10.65 -41.06 20.26
N ILE A 250 10.92 -42.20 19.63
CA ILE A 250 12.07 -43.06 19.97
C ILE A 250 13.38 -42.31 19.71
N GLU A 251 13.50 -41.63 18.58
CA GLU A 251 14.73 -40.99 18.16
C GLU A 251 15.03 -39.73 18.99
N ILE A 252 14.02 -38.93 19.34
CA ILE A 252 14.16 -37.83 20.31
C ILE A 252 14.75 -38.35 21.63
N ASN A 253 14.28 -39.51 22.11
CA ASN A 253 14.76 -40.09 23.35
C ASN A 253 16.18 -40.65 23.25
N LYS A 254 16.64 -41.03 22.05
CA LYS A 254 18.04 -41.41 21.81
C LYS A 254 18.94 -40.18 21.72
N LEU A 255 18.56 -39.19 20.91
CA LEU A 255 19.34 -37.96 20.71
C LEU A 255 19.49 -37.16 22.00
N LYS A 256 18.45 -37.14 22.86
CA LYS A 256 18.55 -36.59 24.22
C LYS A 256 19.58 -37.28 25.12
N LYS A 257 19.84 -38.57 24.91
CA LYS A 257 20.88 -39.32 25.66
C LYS A 257 22.28 -39.03 25.14
N LEU A 258 22.40 -38.58 23.90
CA LEU A 258 23.64 -38.21 23.22
C LEU A 258 23.98 -36.70 23.38
N ASP A 259 23.10 -35.93 24.05
CA ASP A 259 23.17 -34.47 24.23
C ASP A 259 23.26 -33.66 22.92
N ASP A 260 22.71 -34.21 21.83
CA ASP A 260 22.63 -33.52 20.54
C ASP A 260 21.41 -32.59 20.50
N LYS A 261 21.63 -31.31 20.80
CA LYS A 261 20.55 -30.33 20.94
C LYS A 261 19.94 -29.89 19.62
N GLU A 262 20.71 -29.95 18.53
CA GLU A 262 20.30 -29.49 17.20
C GLU A 262 19.37 -30.53 16.56
N ASP A 263 19.77 -31.79 16.53
CA ASP A 263 18.95 -32.87 15.98
C ASP A 263 17.67 -33.11 16.81
N VAL A 264 17.72 -32.89 18.12
CA VAL A 264 16.52 -32.89 18.97
C VAL A 264 15.53 -31.79 18.56
N ALA A 265 16.02 -30.61 18.16
CA ALA A 265 15.17 -29.52 17.71
C ALA A 265 14.53 -29.84 16.36
N HIS A 266 15.31 -30.34 15.40
CA HIS A 266 14.81 -30.79 14.09
C HIS A 266 13.73 -31.87 14.25
N MET A 267 13.98 -32.90 15.07
CA MET A 267 13.03 -33.99 15.29
C MET A 267 11.75 -33.52 16.00
N LYS A 268 11.83 -32.55 16.92
CA LYS A 268 10.64 -31.93 17.53
C LYS A 268 9.81 -31.14 16.52
N ASN A 269 10.47 -30.44 15.60
CA ASN A 269 9.80 -29.71 14.52
C ASN A 269 9.09 -30.68 13.56
N THR A 270 9.74 -31.77 13.15
CA THR A 270 9.12 -32.84 12.36
C THR A 270 7.93 -33.47 13.10
N MET A 271 8.04 -33.70 14.40
CA MET A 271 6.92 -34.21 15.20
C MET A 271 5.74 -33.23 15.26
N ALA A 272 6.01 -31.92 15.32
CA ALA A 272 4.96 -30.90 15.27
C ALA A 272 4.27 -30.84 13.89
N LEU A 273 5.04 -31.01 12.81
CA LEU A 273 4.49 -31.12 11.44
C LEU A 273 3.59 -32.36 11.30
N LEU A 274 4.00 -33.52 11.83
CA LEU A 274 3.19 -34.73 11.82
C LEU A 274 1.89 -34.59 12.65
N LYS A 275 1.91 -33.83 13.75
CA LYS A 275 0.68 -33.51 14.51
C LYS A 275 -0.26 -32.57 13.73
N LYS A 276 0.28 -31.62 12.97
CA LYS A 276 -0.52 -30.79 12.07
C LYS A 276 -1.15 -31.64 10.95
N LEU A 277 -0.40 -32.59 10.41
CA LEU A 277 -0.90 -33.58 9.46
C LEU A 277 -2.08 -34.39 10.04
N GLN A 278 -1.97 -34.86 11.29
CA GLN A 278 -3.09 -35.55 11.98
C GLN A 278 -4.37 -34.70 12.02
N ALA A 279 -4.24 -33.40 12.26
CA ALA A 279 -5.38 -32.49 12.28
C ALA A 279 -6.04 -32.38 10.91
N ILE A 280 -5.23 -32.26 9.83
CA ILE A 280 -5.71 -32.22 8.44
C ILE A 280 -6.46 -33.52 8.10
N MET A 281 -5.88 -34.68 8.41
CA MET A 281 -6.52 -35.98 8.19
C MET A 281 -7.83 -36.14 8.97
N GLY A 282 -7.90 -35.59 10.18
CA GLY A 282 -9.11 -35.62 11.00
C GLY A 282 -10.27 -34.84 10.37
N VAL A 283 -9.96 -33.67 9.80
CA VAL A 283 -10.92 -32.83 9.07
C VAL A 283 -11.38 -33.52 7.79
N ASP A 284 -10.45 -34.08 7.02
CA ASP A 284 -10.75 -34.77 5.76
C ASP A 284 -11.68 -35.98 6.00
N ARG A 285 -11.35 -36.82 6.97
CA ARG A 285 -12.18 -37.96 7.36
C ARG A 285 -13.58 -37.56 7.83
N TYR A 286 -13.71 -36.43 8.53
CA TYR A 286 -15.00 -35.90 8.94
C TYR A 286 -15.89 -35.57 7.72
N PHE A 287 -15.30 -34.96 6.68
CA PHE A 287 -16.01 -34.64 5.45
C PHE A 287 -16.31 -35.88 4.60
N GLU A 288 -15.42 -36.86 4.51
CA GLU A 288 -15.68 -38.13 3.82
C GLU A 288 -16.94 -38.83 4.37
N ILE A 289 -17.02 -38.98 5.70
CA ILE A 289 -18.15 -39.63 6.37
C ILE A 289 -19.44 -38.84 6.13
N ARG A 290 -19.38 -37.51 6.25
CA ARG A 290 -20.55 -36.64 6.08
C ARG A 290 -21.06 -36.65 4.65
N ASN A 291 -20.18 -36.63 3.66
CA ASN A 291 -20.54 -36.62 2.25
C ASN A 291 -21.06 -37.99 1.79
N ALA A 292 -20.45 -39.10 2.24
CA ALA A 292 -20.95 -40.45 1.99
C ALA A 292 -22.37 -40.66 2.56
N ASN A 293 -22.65 -40.10 3.74
CA ASN A 293 -23.98 -40.17 4.34
C ASN A 293 -25.02 -39.33 3.59
N LYS A 294 -24.63 -38.22 2.97
CA LYS A 294 -25.52 -37.39 2.14
C LYS A 294 -25.85 -38.08 0.82
N THR A 295 -24.87 -38.66 0.13
CA THR A 295 -25.09 -39.39 -1.12
C THR A 295 -25.93 -40.65 -0.92
N THR A 296 -25.70 -41.38 0.18
CA THR A 296 -26.52 -42.57 0.53
C THR A 296 -27.96 -42.21 0.87
N LYS A 297 -28.19 -41.06 1.51
CA LYS A 297 -29.56 -40.56 1.77
C LYS A 297 -30.26 -40.08 0.48
N ALA A 298 -29.53 -39.42 -0.42
CA ALA A 298 -30.08 -39.01 -1.71
C ALA A 298 -30.43 -40.22 -2.61
N ALA A 299 -29.61 -41.26 -2.62
CA ALA A 299 -29.85 -42.49 -3.39
C ALA A 299 -30.98 -43.38 -2.85
N ARG A 300 -31.42 -43.18 -1.60
CA ARG A 300 -32.58 -43.86 -1.00
C ARG A 300 -33.89 -43.08 -1.13
N ALA A 301 -33.81 -41.82 -1.56
CA ALA A 301 -34.94 -40.91 -1.65
C ALA A 301 -35.42 -40.67 -3.10
N GLY A 302 -34.74 -41.25 -4.10
CA GLY A 302 -35.19 -41.35 -5.50
C GLY A 302 -35.48 -42.81 -5.85
#